data_AF-A0A1H5W9N4-F1
#
_entry.id   AF-A0A1H5W9N4-F1
#
_cell.length_a   1.000
_cell.length_b   1.000
_cell.length_c   1.000
_cell.angle_alpha   90.00
_cell.angle_beta   90.00
_cell.angle_gamma   90.00
#
_symmetry.space_group_name_H-M   'P 1'
#
loop_
_entity.id
_entity.type
_entity.pdbx_description
1 polymer ?
#
loop_
_entity_poly.entity_id
_entity_poly.type
_entity_poly.pdbx_seq_one_letter_code
_entity_poly.pdbx_strand_id
1 'polypeptide(L)' 'MALTIRAELFQPGIQIVNPEFFNQLTTMHGLVMVFGAIMPAFVGFANWQIPMMIGAPDMA' A
#
# COMPACT_ATOMS: atom_id res chain seq x y z
N MET A 1 -5.87 -3.20 7.24
CA MET A 1 -5.55 -1.93 7.93
C MET A 1 -6.53 -0.82 7.59
N ALA A 2 -6.69 -0.42 6.32
CA ALA A 2 -7.60 0.67 5.94
C ALA A 2 -9.04 0.52 6.47
N LEU A 3 -9.63 -0.68 6.40
CA LEU A 3 -10.99 -0.90 6.90
C LEU A 3 -11.10 -0.70 8.42
N THR A 4 -10.07 -1.08 9.18
CA THR A 4 -10.00 -0.84 10.63
C THR A 4 -9.91 0.66 10.93
N ILE A 5 -9.08 1.40 10.19
CA ILE A 5 -8.97 2.86 10.29
C ILE A 5 -10.32 3.52 10.02
N ARG A 6 -11.02 3.08 8.95
CA ARG A 6 -12.36 3.60 8.62
C ARG A 6 -13.42 3.21 9.64
N ALA A 7 -13.33 2.02 10.21
CA ALA A 7 -14.25 1.57 11.24
C ALA A 7 -14.09 2.41 12.52
N GLU A 8 -12.86 2.79 12.90
CA GLU A 8 -12.62 3.73 14.01
C GLU A 8 -13.26 5.11 13.74
N LEU A 9 -13.12 5.62 12.51
CA LEU A 9 -13.62 6.95 12.12
C LEU A 9 -15.11 6.98 11.76
N PHE A 10 -15.87 5.91 12.00
CA PHE A 10 -17.29 5.86 11.61
C PHE A 10 -18.16 6.84 12.41
N GLN A 11 -17.80 7.10 13.67
CA GLN A 11 -18.46 8.07 14.56
C GLN A 11 -17.40 8.81 15.40
N PRO A 12 -17.67 10.04 15.87
CA PRO A 12 -16.72 10.77 16.70
C PRO A 12 -16.44 10.06 18.04
N GLY A 13 -15.19 10.07 18.51
CA GLY A 13 -14.78 9.50 19.80
C GLY A 13 -13.67 8.47 19.64
N ILE A 14 -13.61 7.51 20.58
CA ILE A 14 -12.78 6.30 20.49
C ILE A 14 -13.71 5.09 20.53
N GLN A 15 -13.61 4.18 19.56
CA GLN A 15 -14.61 3.14 19.32
C GLN A 15 -14.02 1.73 19.37
N ILE A 16 -12.91 1.51 18.66
CA ILE A 16 -12.38 0.18 18.36
C ILE A 16 -10.91 0.09 18.77
N VAL A 17 -10.12 1.13 18.53
CA VAL A 17 -8.67 1.14 18.77
C VAL A 17 -8.23 2.31 19.64
N ASN A 18 -7.22 2.09 20.48
CA ASN A 18 -6.65 3.19 21.25
C ASN A 18 -5.85 4.16 20.34
N PRO A 19 -5.65 5.42 20.75
CA PRO A 19 -5.04 6.45 19.90
C PRO A 19 -3.62 6.11 19.42
N GLU A 20 -2.80 5.51 20.28
CA GLU A 20 -1.43 5.14 19.92
C GLU A 20 -1.40 4.04 18.85
N PHE A 21 -2.24 3.02 19.02
CA PHE A 21 -2.37 1.95 18.04
C PHE A 21 -2.96 2.45 16.71
N PHE A 22 -3.89 3.42 16.73
CA PHE A 22 -4.41 4.06 15.52
C PHE A 22 -3.30 4.74 14.71
N ASN A 23 -2.38 5.45 15.38
CA ASN A 23 -1.23 6.11 14.75
C ASN A 23 -0.27 5.08 14.11
N GLN A 24 0.01 3.99 14.83
CA GLN A 24 0.84 2.90 14.32
C GLN A 24 0.18 2.22 13.11
N LEU A 25 -1.12 1.92 13.19
CA LEU A 25 -1.91 1.35 12.10
C LEU A 25 -1.87 2.20 10.83
N THR A 26 -2.00 3.53 10.98
CA THR A 26 -1.99 4.47 9.85
C THR A 26 -0.61 4.54 9.21
N THR A 27 0.45 4.63 10.02
CA THR A 27 1.83 4.61 9.54
C THR A 27 2.14 3.32 8.80
N MET A 28 1.81 2.16 9.38
CA MET A 28 2.02 0.87 8.76
C MET A 28 1.19 0.67 7.50
N HIS A 29 -0.04 1.20 7.47
CA HIS A 29 -0.87 1.18 6.27
C HIS A 29 -0.20 1.92 5.12
N GLY A 30 0.29 3.14 5.34
CA GLY A 30 1.01 3.91 4.34
C GLY A 30 2.28 3.19 3.86
N LEU A 31 3.09 2.70 4.80
CA LEU A 31 4.33 1.99 4.50
C LEU A 31 4.09 0.75 3.64
N VAL A 32 3.13 -0.11 4.03
CA VAL A 32 2.81 -1.33 3.26
C VAL A 32 2.20 -0.99 1.91
N MET A 33 1.29 -0.02 1.82
CA MET A 33 0.66 0.31 0.54
C MET A 33 1.67 0.90 -0.46
N VAL A 34 2.55 1.80 -0.03
CA VAL A 34 3.52 2.42 -0.95
C VAL A 34 4.65 1.44 -1.27
N PHE A 35 5.34 0.94 -0.25
CA PHE A 35 6.56 0.17 -0.43
C PHE A 35 6.31 -1.32 -0.68
N GLY A 36 5.27 -1.88 -0.07
CA GLY A 36 4.94 -3.30 -0.17
C GLY A 36 3.95 -3.65 -1.29
N ALA A 37 3.15 -2.70 -1.78
CA ALA A 37 2.14 -2.97 -2.81
C ALA A 37 2.36 -2.16 -4.10
N ILE A 38 2.31 -0.81 -4.03
CA ILE A 38 2.36 0.04 -5.22
C ILE A 38 3.69 -0.09 -5.95
N MET A 39 4.82 0.16 -5.28
CA MET A 39 6.13 0.05 -5.92
C MET A 39 6.37 -1.32 -6.57
N PRO A 40 6.23 -2.47 -5.88
CA PRO A 40 6.46 -3.76 -6.51
C PRO A 40 5.46 -4.09 -7.62
N ALA A 41 4.19 -3.65 -7.50
CA ALA A 41 3.23 -3.84 -8.59
C ALA A 41 3.67 -3.10 -9.85
N PHE A 42 4.00 -1.81 -9.74
CA PHE A 42 4.42 -1.01 -10.89
C PHE A 42 5.76 -1.47 -11.46
N VAL A 43 6.75 -1.77 -10.62
CA VAL A 43 8.06 -2.28 -11.09
C VAL A 43 7.90 -3.66 -11.73
N GLY A 44 7.09 -4.54 -11.14
CA GLY A 44 6.79 -5.85 -11.73
C GLY A 44 6.12 -5.73 -13.10
N PHE A 45 5.11 -4.84 -13.23
CA PHE A 45 4.47 -4.56 -14.50
C PHE A 45 5.43 -3.96 -15.53
N ALA A 46 6.31 -3.05 -15.11
CA ALA A 46 7.32 -2.46 -15.97
C ALA A 46 8.30 -3.52 -16.49
N ASN A 47 8.84 -4.36 -15.61
CA ASN A 47 9.78 -5.42 -15.97
C ASN A 47 9.17 -6.46 -16.93
N TRP A 48 7.85 -6.69 -16.87
CA TRP A 48 7.18 -7.58 -17.81
C TRP A 48 6.82 -6.89 -19.13
N GLN A 49 6.19 -5.72 -19.09
CA GLN A 49 5.62 -5.09 -20.29
C GLN A 49 6.65 -4.35 -21.13
N ILE A 50 7.62 -3.67 -20.53
CA ILE A 50 8.56 -2.81 -21.25
C ILE A 50 9.38 -3.61 -22.28
N PRO A 51 9.99 -4.77 -21.95
CA PRO A 51 10.73 -5.57 -22.94
C PRO A 51 9.89 -5.93 -24.16
N MET A 52 8.64 -6.35 -23.94
CA MET A 52 7.72 -6.69 -25.04
C MET A 52 7.36 -5.47 -25.89
N MET A 53 7.18 -4.29 -25.29
CA MET A 53 6.89 -3.05 -26.01
C MET A 53 8.05 -2.59 -26.89
N ILE A 54 9.30 -2.81 -26.45
CA ILE A 54 10.50 -2.39 -27.18
C ILE A 54 11.14 -3.52 -28.03
N GLY A 55 10.59 -4.73 -28.00
CA GLY A 55 11.11 -5.90 -28.72
C GLY A 55 12.44 -6.43 -28.16
N ALA A 56 12.76 -6.13 -26.91
CA ALA A 56 13.97 -6.62 -26.24
C ALA A 56 13.73 -8.01 -25.62
N PRO A 57 14.74 -8.89 -25.61
CA PRO A 57 14.63 -10.20 -24.97
C PRO A 57 14.63 -10.13 -23.43
N ASP A 58 15.23 -9.10 -22.83
CA ASP A 58 15.27 -8.85 -21.38
C ASP A 58 15.61 -7.38 -21.06
N MET A 59 15.52 -6.99 -19.78
CA MET A 59 16.03 -5.72 -19.23
C MET A 59 17.53 -5.84 -18.85
N ALA A 60 18.21 -4.69 -18.73
CA ALA A 60 19.63 -4.61 -18.32
C ALA A 60 19.82 -4.61 -16.81
#